data_AF-A0A5B6YPT7-F1
#
_entry.id   AF-A0A5B6YPT7-F1
#
_cell.length_a   1.000
_cell.length_b   1.000
_cell.length_c   1.000
_cell.angle_alpha   90.00
_cell.angle_beta   90.00
_cell.angle_gamma   90.00
#
_symmetry.space_group_name_H-M   'P 1'
#
loop_
_entity.id
_entity.type
_entity.pdbx_description
1 polymer ?
#
loop_
_entity_poly.entity_id
_entity_poly.type
_entity_poly.pdbx_seq_one_letter_code
_entity_poly.pdbx_strand_id
1 'polypeptide(L)'
;MASVIMAPTFSSFSTKRSDREYKKSRSIPGHCHGVKAMRIEKPLEELYNVRVERKVSRERLAELGVSQWSIWKTGKCKLPWDWHVDQLVYIEEGEVRVVPEGSERFMQFVAGDLVRYPKWFEADLFFNSFYQERYSFRAYGDD
;
A
#
# COMPACT_ATOMS: atom_id res chain seq x y z
N MET A 1 -23.48 54.46 21.31
CA MET A 1 -24.56 53.74 22.03
C MET A 1 -24.01 52.40 22.48
N ALA A 2 -23.63 52.31 23.75
CA ALA A 2 -23.08 51.10 24.37
C ALA A 2 -24.23 50.15 24.74
N SER A 3 -24.05 48.86 24.51
CA SER A 3 -24.97 47.82 25.02
C SER A 3 -24.16 46.82 25.83
N VAL A 4 -24.41 46.84 27.14
CA VAL A 4 -24.00 45.87 28.14
C VAL A 4 -25.11 44.81 28.26
N ILE A 5 -24.75 43.52 28.28
CA ILE A 5 -25.64 42.47 28.79
C ILE A 5 -24.79 41.51 29.64
N MET A 6 -25.09 41.49 30.94
CA MET A 6 -24.60 40.58 31.97
C MET A 6 -25.61 39.46 32.23
N ALA A 7 -25.13 38.27 32.65
CA ALA A 7 -25.65 37.36 33.70
C ALA A 7 -25.40 35.87 33.36
N PRO A 8 -25.47 34.91 34.32
CA PRO A 8 -25.16 34.96 35.75
C PRO A 8 -24.28 33.77 36.27
N THR A 9 -23.76 34.00 37.48
CA THR A 9 -23.23 33.12 38.55
C THR A 9 -23.22 31.58 38.41
N PHE A 10 -22.01 31.02 38.50
CA PHE A 10 -21.75 29.65 38.94
C PHE A 10 -21.84 29.56 40.48
N SER A 11 -22.73 28.71 41.00
CA SER A 11 -22.73 28.30 42.40
C SER A 11 -22.14 26.90 42.53
N SER A 12 -21.08 26.82 43.32
CA SER A 12 -20.36 25.63 43.74
C SER A 12 -21.14 24.82 44.77
N PHE A 13 -21.04 23.49 44.70
CA PHE A 13 -21.16 22.65 45.89
C PHE A 13 -19.96 21.70 45.99
N SER A 14 -19.35 21.79 47.17
CA SER A 14 -18.18 21.09 47.67
C SER A 14 -18.64 19.89 48.50
N THR A 15 -17.95 18.76 48.37
CA THR A 15 -17.85 17.77 49.45
C THR A 15 -16.43 17.23 49.53
N LYS A 16 -15.88 17.30 50.75
CA LYS A 16 -14.51 16.99 51.14
C LYS A 16 -14.29 15.48 51.37
N ARG A 17 -13.04 15.06 51.14
CA ARG A 17 -12.19 14.07 51.85
C ARG A 17 -12.85 12.81 52.45
N SER A 18 -12.26 11.66 52.10
CA SER A 18 -11.76 10.75 53.14
C SER A 18 -10.48 10.04 52.68
N ASP A 19 -9.49 10.07 53.56
CA ASP A 19 -8.20 9.40 53.47
C ASP A 19 -8.39 7.96 53.93
N ARG A 20 -7.86 6.99 53.18
CA ARG A 20 -7.70 5.62 53.69
C ARG A 20 -6.50 4.96 53.01
N GLU A 21 -5.34 5.10 53.66
CA GLU A 21 -4.21 4.20 53.45
C GLU A 21 -4.65 2.73 53.57
N TYR A 22 -4.29 1.92 52.58
CA TYR A 22 -4.27 0.46 52.70
C TYR A 22 -2.95 -0.10 52.15
N LYS A 23 -2.14 -0.54 53.10
CA LYS A 23 -0.98 -1.45 53.06
C LYS A 23 -0.57 -2.06 51.69
N LYS A 24 0.67 -1.71 51.33
CA LYS A 24 1.72 -2.54 50.69
C LYS A 24 1.47 -4.06 50.72
N SER A 25 1.28 -4.66 49.53
CA SER A 25 1.54 -6.08 49.29
C SER A 25 2.54 -6.23 48.15
N ARG A 26 3.66 -6.87 48.46
CA ARG A 26 4.74 -7.22 47.53
C ARG A 26 4.20 -8.25 46.53
N SER A 27 4.41 -8.04 45.23
CA SER A 27 4.36 -9.11 44.23
C SER A 27 5.60 -9.04 43.33
N ILE A 28 6.22 -10.21 43.20
CA ILE A 28 7.44 -10.54 42.43
C ILE A 28 7.15 -10.40 40.92
N PRO A 29 8.15 -10.10 40.06
CA PRO A 29 7.90 -9.69 38.69
C PRO A 29 7.39 -10.88 37.88
N GLY A 30 6.09 -10.87 37.59
CA GLY A 30 5.54 -11.65 36.51
C GLY A 30 5.99 -11.02 35.20
N HIS A 31 7.10 -11.50 34.65
CA HIS A 31 7.45 -11.25 33.26
C HIS A 31 6.40 -11.94 32.39
N CYS A 32 5.26 -11.29 32.21
CA CYS A 32 4.36 -11.61 31.12
C CYS A 32 5.10 -11.21 29.85
N HIS A 33 5.63 -12.21 29.15
CA HIS A 33 5.94 -12.07 27.75
C HIS A 33 4.59 -11.85 27.06
N GLY A 34 4.16 -10.58 27.01
CA GLY A 34 3.04 -10.17 26.19
C GLY A 34 3.39 -10.63 24.79
N VAL A 35 2.70 -11.67 24.32
CA VAL A 35 2.78 -12.10 22.94
C VAL A 35 2.26 -10.92 22.15
N LYS A 36 3.18 -10.07 21.67
CA LYS A 36 2.86 -9.01 20.72
C LYS A 36 2.32 -9.75 19.50
N ALA A 37 1.01 -9.72 19.33
CA ALA A 37 0.38 -10.15 18.09
C ALA A 37 1.05 -9.33 16.97
N MET A 38 1.96 -9.95 16.22
CA MET A 38 2.54 -9.32 15.05
C MET A 38 1.39 -9.16 14.05
N ARG A 39 1.01 -7.92 13.78
CA ARG A 39 0.17 -7.61 12.63
C ARG A 39 1.01 -7.92 11.40
N ILE A 40 0.82 -9.09 10.82
CA ILE A 40 1.38 -9.41 9.50
C ILE A 40 0.50 -8.63 8.53
N GLU A 41 0.93 -7.40 8.20
CA GLU A 41 0.28 -6.63 7.16
C GLU A 41 0.50 -7.33 5.83
N LYS A 42 -0.59 -7.61 5.11
CA LYS A 42 -0.48 -8.22 3.79
C LYS A 42 0.33 -7.32 2.85
N PRO A 43 1.16 -7.91 1.97
CA PRO A 43 1.81 -7.16 0.91
C PRO A 43 0.74 -6.54 0.00
N LEU A 44 1.06 -5.37 -0.58
CA LEU A 44 0.10 -4.67 -1.43
C LEU A 44 -0.24 -5.48 -2.68
N GLU A 45 0.73 -6.20 -3.20
CA GLU A 45 0.58 -7.11 -4.34
C GLU A 45 -0.58 -8.09 -4.10
N GLU A 46 -0.65 -8.69 -2.91
CA GLU A 46 -1.74 -9.60 -2.54
C GLU A 46 -3.07 -8.85 -2.36
N LEU A 47 -3.04 -7.66 -1.74
CA LEU A 47 -4.25 -6.88 -1.44
C LEU A 47 -4.95 -6.38 -2.71
N TYR A 48 -4.18 -6.05 -3.75
CA TYR A 48 -4.70 -5.56 -5.03
C TYR A 48 -4.67 -6.62 -6.14
N ASN A 49 -4.45 -7.89 -5.81
CA ASN A 49 -4.36 -9.00 -6.78
C ASN A 49 -3.31 -8.79 -7.89
N VAL A 50 -2.32 -7.94 -7.66
CA VAL A 50 -1.17 -7.76 -8.56
C VAL A 50 -0.22 -8.91 -8.34
N ARG A 51 0.04 -9.71 -9.37
CA ARG A 51 0.99 -10.83 -9.27
C ARG A 51 2.33 -10.42 -9.83
N VAL A 52 3.41 -10.89 -9.20
CA VAL A 52 4.76 -10.64 -9.69
C VAL A 52 5.61 -11.89 -9.67
N GLU A 53 6.24 -12.18 -10.80
CA GLU A 53 7.33 -13.14 -10.92
C GLU A 53 8.63 -12.33 -11.03
N ARG A 54 9.49 -12.45 -10.01
CA ARG A 54 10.76 -11.70 -9.95
C ARG A 54 11.85 -12.46 -10.69
N LYS A 55 12.68 -11.72 -11.44
CA LYS A 55 13.84 -12.28 -12.18
C LYS A 55 13.45 -13.46 -13.07
N VAL A 56 12.49 -13.25 -13.97
CA VAL A 56 11.96 -14.31 -14.83
C VAL A 56 13.05 -14.91 -15.73
N SER A 57 13.04 -16.24 -15.86
CA SER A 57 14.00 -16.96 -16.70
C SER A 57 13.76 -16.72 -18.18
N ARG A 58 14.81 -16.83 -19.00
CA ARG A 58 14.70 -16.65 -20.46
C ARG A 58 13.77 -17.67 -21.12
N GLU A 59 13.74 -18.90 -20.59
CA GLU A 59 12.84 -19.97 -21.03
C GLU A 59 11.38 -19.55 -20.83
N ARG A 60 11.04 -19.05 -19.64
CA ARG A 60 9.69 -18.56 -19.33
C ARG A 60 9.27 -17.39 -20.21
N LEU A 61 10.18 -16.46 -20.49
CA LEU A 61 9.91 -15.35 -21.42
C LEU A 61 9.69 -15.84 -22.86
N ALA A 62 10.39 -16.88 -23.28
CA ALA A 62 10.22 -17.49 -24.59
C ALA A 62 8.89 -18.24 -24.71
N GLU A 63 8.50 -19.01 -23.69
CA GLU A 63 7.19 -19.68 -23.60
C GLU A 63 6.03 -18.68 -23.71
N LEU A 64 6.15 -17.53 -23.04
CA LEU A 64 5.15 -16.46 -23.06
C LEU A 64 5.17 -15.63 -24.36
N GLY A 65 6.14 -15.84 -25.25
CA GLY A 65 6.27 -15.08 -26.49
C GLY A 65 6.50 -13.58 -26.28
N VAL A 66 7.16 -13.19 -25.18
CA VAL A 66 7.35 -11.77 -24.78
C VAL A 66 8.03 -10.95 -25.88
N SER A 67 8.84 -11.60 -26.72
CA SER A 67 9.48 -10.96 -27.89
C SER A 67 8.50 -10.43 -28.94
N GLN A 68 7.24 -10.87 -28.92
CA GLN A 68 6.17 -10.45 -29.85
C GLN A 68 5.21 -9.43 -29.23
N TRP A 69 5.32 -9.16 -27.93
CA TRP A 69 4.47 -8.21 -27.24
C TRP A 69 4.73 -6.76 -27.66
N SER A 70 3.75 -5.90 -27.42
CA SER A 70 3.87 -4.47 -27.68
C SER A 70 4.88 -3.82 -26.74
N ILE A 71 5.66 -2.86 -27.24
CA ILE A 71 6.69 -2.15 -26.47
C ILE A 71 6.14 -0.81 -26.03
N TRP A 72 6.37 -0.45 -24.77
CA TRP A 72 6.11 0.89 -24.24
C TRP A 72 7.36 1.45 -23.58
N LYS A 73 7.56 2.76 -23.70
CA LYS A 73 8.73 3.47 -23.17
C LYS A 73 8.34 4.83 -22.63
N THR A 74 9.03 5.24 -21.57
CA THR A 74 8.90 6.59 -21.03
C THR A 74 10.19 7.05 -20.35
N GLY A 75 10.24 8.34 -20.02
CA GLY A 75 11.26 8.92 -19.15
C GLY A 75 10.71 9.20 -17.75
N LYS A 76 11.42 10.05 -17.00
CA LYS A 76 10.98 10.50 -15.68
C LYS A 76 9.64 11.22 -15.76
N CYS A 77 8.59 10.64 -15.20
CA CYS A 77 7.25 11.20 -15.17
C CYS A 77 6.36 10.55 -14.09
N LYS A 78 5.18 11.16 -13.86
CA LYS A 78 4.07 10.58 -13.09
C LYS A 78 2.89 10.42 -14.04
N LEU A 79 2.25 9.24 -14.06
CA LEU A 79 1.12 8.94 -14.93
C LEU A 79 0.00 8.25 -14.13
N PRO A 80 -1.22 8.81 -14.09
CA PRO A 80 -2.38 8.07 -13.60
C PRO A 80 -2.75 6.98 -14.63
N TRP A 81 -3.08 5.79 -14.16
CA TRP A 81 -3.41 4.66 -15.02
C TRP A 81 -4.55 3.83 -14.47
N ASP A 82 -5.50 3.51 -15.35
CA ASP A 82 -6.65 2.63 -15.08
C ASP A 82 -6.59 1.40 -16.00
N TRP A 83 -6.57 0.21 -15.40
CA TRP A 83 -6.52 -1.05 -16.13
C TRP A 83 -7.92 -1.56 -16.40
N HIS A 84 -8.50 -1.27 -17.56
CA HIS A 84 -9.82 -1.81 -17.93
C HIS A 84 -9.82 -3.34 -18.21
N VAL A 85 -8.64 -3.93 -18.45
CA VAL A 85 -8.45 -5.36 -18.74
C VAL A 85 -7.21 -5.88 -18.02
N ASP A 86 -7.13 -7.20 -17.81
CA ASP A 86 -5.91 -7.84 -17.31
C ASP A 86 -4.74 -7.54 -18.25
N GLN A 87 -3.66 -6.99 -17.70
CA GLN A 87 -2.44 -6.67 -18.44
C GLN A 87 -1.27 -7.46 -17.84
N LEU A 88 -0.51 -8.10 -18.73
CA LEU A 88 0.75 -8.73 -18.38
C LEU A 88 1.89 -7.86 -18.90
N VAL A 89 2.83 -7.52 -18.02
CA VAL A 89 3.91 -6.56 -18.27
C VAL A 89 5.24 -7.19 -17.90
N TYR A 90 6.19 -7.21 -18.83
CA TYR A 90 7.58 -7.55 -18.56
C TYR A 90 8.43 -6.29 -18.61
N ILE A 91 9.13 -5.99 -17.52
CA ILE A 91 9.98 -4.80 -17.43
C ILE A 91 11.35 -5.15 -18.00
N GLU A 92 11.70 -4.54 -19.14
CA GLU A 92 13.01 -4.75 -19.77
C GLU A 92 14.08 -3.86 -19.14
N GLU A 93 13.74 -2.62 -18.81
CA GLU A 93 14.68 -1.65 -18.26
C GLU A 93 13.99 -0.64 -17.34
N GLY A 94 14.71 -0.21 -16.31
CA GLY A 94 14.26 0.80 -15.36
C GLY A 94 13.47 0.24 -14.18
N GLU A 95 12.73 1.13 -13.53
CA GLU A 95 11.86 0.82 -12.40
C GLU A 95 10.59 1.65 -12.45
N VAL A 96 9.52 1.10 -11.87
CA VAL A 96 8.25 1.78 -11.67
C VAL A 96 7.80 1.61 -10.23
N ARG A 97 7.33 2.72 -9.63
CA ARG A 97 6.57 2.68 -8.38
C ARG A 97 5.10 2.83 -8.70
N VAL A 98 4.30 1.91 -8.18
CA VAL A 98 2.86 1.84 -8.39
C VAL A 98 2.18 2.18 -7.09
N VAL A 99 1.46 3.30 -7.05
CA VAL A 99 0.72 3.78 -5.88
C VAL A 99 -0.76 3.55 -6.16
N PRO A 100 -1.38 2.51 -5.56
CA PRO A 100 -2.82 2.29 -5.69
C PRO A 100 -3.60 3.52 -5.26
N GLU A 101 -4.73 3.77 -5.91
CA GLU A 101 -5.57 4.91 -5.55
C GLU A 101 -5.97 4.86 -4.06
N GLY A 102 -5.84 6.02 -3.38
CA GLY A 102 -6.16 6.15 -1.96
C GLY A 102 -5.16 5.49 -0.99
N SER A 103 -4.04 4.94 -1.48
CA SER A 103 -3.00 4.35 -0.62
C SER A 103 -1.80 5.29 -0.40
N GLU A 104 -1.27 5.30 0.83
CA GLU A 104 0.03 5.92 1.14
C GLU A 104 1.22 4.97 0.89
N ARG A 105 0.94 3.69 0.64
CA ARG A 105 1.95 2.66 0.37
C ARG A 105 2.06 2.42 -1.14
N PHE A 106 3.20 1.89 -1.59
CA PHE A 106 3.45 1.63 -3.01
C PHE A 106 4.11 0.27 -3.24
N MET A 107 3.90 -0.29 -4.43
CA MET A 107 4.63 -1.43 -4.95
C MET A 107 5.78 -0.94 -5.82
N GLN A 108 6.89 -1.67 -5.84
CA GLN A 108 8.05 -1.35 -6.69
C GLN A 108 8.37 -2.55 -7.59
N PHE A 109 8.49 -2.27 -8.88
CA PHE A 109 8.86 -3.25 -9.89
C PHE A 109 10.07 -2.74 -10.67
N VAL A 110 10.98 -3.66 -11.01
CA VAL A 110 12.26 -3.35 -11.64
C VAL A 110 12.49 -4.24 -12.85
N ALA A 111 13.51 -3.93 -13.64
CA ALA A 111 13.93 -4.75 -14.77
C ALA A 111 14.08 -6.24 -14.41
N GLY A 112 13.51 -7.11 -15.26
CA GLY A 112 13.45 -8.55 -15.07
C GLY A 112 12.20 -9.07 -14.37
N ASP A 113 11.31 -8.19 -13.91
CA ASP A 113 10.04 -8.58 -13.30
C ASP A 113 8.94 -8.74 -14.35
N LEU A 114 8.12 -9.79 -14.17
CA LEU A 114 6.88 -10.00 -14.91
C LEU A 114 5.72 -9.73 -13.97
N VAL A 115 4.93 -8.71 -14.28
CA VAL A 115 3.85 -8.20 -13.45
C VAL A 115 2.52 -8.42 -14.15
N ARG A 116 1.55 -9.00 -13.44
CA ARG A 116 0.16 -9.08 -13.88
C ARG A 116 -0.65 -8.05 -13.11
N TYR A 117 -1.14 -7.04 -13.80
CA TYR A 117 -2.11 -6.10 -13.27
C TYR A 117 -3.53 -6.61 -13.56
N PRO A 118 -4.40 -6.73 -12.55
CA PRO A 118 -5.77 -7.15 -12.76
C PRO A 118 -6.59 -6.03 -13.39
N LYS A 119 -7.66 -6.41 -14.07
CA LYS A 119 -8.70 -5.45 -14.47
C LYS A 119 -9.26 -4.68 -13.28
N TRP A 120 -9.72 -3.46 -13.53
CA TRP A 120 -10.27 -2.50 -12.57
C TRP A 120 -9.30 -2.11 -11.46
N PHE A 121 -8.00 -2.29 -11.70
CA PHE A 121 -6.97 -1.71 -10.85
C PHE A 121 -6.73 -0.27 -11.29
N GLU A 122 -6.51 0.62 -10.33
CA GLU A 122 -6.26 2.04 -10.57
C GLU A 122 -5.07 2.47 -9.72
N ALA A 123 -4.08 3.11 -10.35
CA ALA A 123 -2.87 3.55 -9.66
C ALA A 123 -2.20 4.75 -10.32
N ASP A 124 -1.48 5.51 -9.51
CA ASP A 124 -0.48 6.46 -9.97
C ASP A 124 0.86 5.74 -10.18
N LEU A 125 1.39 5.83 -11.40
CA LEU A 125 2.70 5.31 -11.79
C LEU A 125 3.76 6.40 -11.67
N PHE A 126 4.88 6.09 -11.03
CA PHE A 126 6.02 7.00 -10.88
C PHE A 126 7.27 6.37 -11.49
N PHE A 127 7.85 7.08 -12.45
CA PHE A 127 9.08 6.71 -13.12
C PHE A 127 10.17 7.71 -12.74
N ASN A 128 11.27 7.23 -12.14
CA ASN A 128 12.36 8.10 -11.68
C ASN A 128 13.40 8.39 -12.79
N SER A 129 13.49 7.50 -13.78
CA SER A 129 14.48 7.47 -14.86
C SER A 129 13.85 6.94 -16.16
N PHE A 130 14.67 6.61 -17.16
CA PHE A 130 14.22 5.86 -18.33
C PHE A 130 13.57 4.52 -17.92
N TYR A 131 12.47 4.19 -18.58
CA TYR A 131 11.72 2.97 -18.35
C TYR A 131 11.25 2.37 -19.68
N GLN A 132 11.38 1.06 -19.81
CA GLN A 132 10.91 0.30 -20.96
C GLN A 132 10.29 -1.01 -20.51
N GLU A 133 9.13 -1.32 -21.07
CA GLU A 133 8.42 -2.56 -20.84
C GLU A 133 7.88 -3.15 -22.14
N ARG A 134 7.54 -4.43 -22.04
CA ARG A 134 6.68 -5.11 -23.00
C ARG A 134 5.38 -5.51 -22.34
N TYR A 135 4.28 -5.30 -23.02
CA TYR A 135 2.96 -5.59 -22.47
C TYR A 135 2.09 -6.38 -23.45
N SER A 136 1.20 -7.18 -22.87
CA SER A 136 0.14 -7.89 -23.58
C SER A 136 -1.15 -7.78 -22.77
N PHE A 137 -2.26 -7.49 -23.45
CA PHE A 137 -3.59 -7.50 -22.85
C PHE A 137 -4.17 -8.91 -22.95
N ARG A 138 -4.64 -9.45 -21.82
CA ARG A 138 -5.34 -10.73 -21.81
C ARG A 138 -6.82 -10.50 -22.10
N ALA A 139 -7.31 -11.11 -23.17
CA ALA A 139 -8.74 -11.18 -23.46
C ALA A 139 -9.44 -12.15 -22.47
N TYR A 140 -10.73 -11.95 -22.26
CA TYR A 140 -11.54 -12.86 -21.46
C TYR A 140 -11.51 -14.29 -22.03
N GLY A 141 -11.04 -15.26 -21.23
CA GLY A 141 -11.04 -16.69 -21.58
C GLY A 141 -9.67 -17.39 -21.62
N ASP A 142 -8.58 -16.69 -21.29
CA ASP A 142 -7.19 -17.21 -21.34
C ASP A 142 -6.70 -17.79 -19.99
N ASP A 143 -7.56 -18.49 -19.23
CA ASP A 143 -7.20 -19.19 -17.98
C ASP A 143 -6.87 -20.66 -18.21
#